data_AF-A0AAE4U9P2-F1
#
_entry.id   AF-A0AAE4U9P2-F1
#
_cell.length_a   1.000
_cell.length_b   1.000
_cell.length_c   1.000
_cell.angle_alpha   90.00
_cell.angle_beta   90.00
_cell.angle_gamma   90.00
#
_symmetry.space_group_name_H-M   'P 1'
#
loop_
_entity.id
_entity.type
_entity.pdbx_description
1 polymer ?
#
loop_
_entity_poly.entity_id
_entity_poly.type
_entity_poly.pdbx_seq_one_letter_code
_entity_poly.pdbx_strand_id
1 'polypeptide(L)'
;MSGWSRKVGADSWAWGRVCRDVGATAAATAAGASAGWAVWNYLNGQAATARTVIPHRTDNAPDGDGVYHPDGRVTRYTRDTEVDLFLTVFGDSTAAGLGVDTADETPGVQVARRVAAETGKTVRYANKAIVGATSKGLAAQIDAMFIAHERPDVAIILIGANDVTSRNGIRASARRLGDAVRLLVGGGAKVVVGTCPDFGVITAIPQPLRTVLRQWGLRLAAAQRAAVRAAGGRSVPLADLMAKEFRAQLDFMLSPDQYHPSAAGYALAADILMPPVLDAIGEWGSAPLPEPPEESPAVEESRVATALRRLLKQV
;
A
#
# COMPACT_ATOMS: atom_id res chain seq x y z
N MET A 1 -15.05 -85.85 -38.13
CA MET A 1 -15.54 -85.11 -39.32
C MET A 1 -16.89 -84.56 -38.93
N SER A 2 -17.29 -83.30 -39.06
CA SER A 2 -16.78 -82.04 -39.60
C SER A 2 -17.87 -81.01 -39.26
N GLY A 3 -17.55 -79.79 -38.85
CA GLY A 3 -18.58 -78.75 -38.77
C GLY A 3 -18.22 -77.57 -37.89
N TRP A 4 -17.56 -76.59 -38.49
CA TRP A 4 -17.27 -75.27 -37.93
C TRP A 4 -18.39 -74.31 -38.35
N SER A 5 -19.03 -73.56 -37.44
CA SER A 5 -19.49 -72.18 -37.69
C SER A 5 -20.05 -71.48 -36.43
N ARG A 6 -19.80 -70.16 -36.39
CA ARG A 6 -19.99 -69.15 -35.34
C ARG A 6 -21.43 -68.99 -34.84
N LYS A 7 -21.57 -68.47 -33.61
CA LYS A 7 -22.24 -67.18 -33.38
C LYS A 7 -21.76 -66.51 -32.09
N VAL A 8 -21.48 -65.22 -32.23
CA VAL A 8 -21.17 -64.25 -31.19
C VAL A 8 -22.49 -63.66 -30.71
N GLY A 9 -22.66 -63.47 -29.41
CA GLY A 9 -23.78 -62.77 -28.77
C GLY A 9 -23.58 -62.87 -27.25
N ALA A 10 -22.90 -61.90 -26.64
CA ALA A 10 -23.47 -60.68 -26.08
C ALA A 10 -24.11 -60.95 -24.71
N ASP A 11 -23.39 -60.60 -23.65
CA ASP A 11 -23.98 -60.16 -22.38
C ASP A 11 -23.04 -59.12 -21.74
N SER A 12 -23.07 -57.94 -22.33
CA SER A 12 -22.42 -56.72 -21.85
C SER A 12 -23.38 -55.93 -20.95
N TRP A 13 -23.64 -56.41 -19.73
CA TRP A 13 -24.48 -55.69 -18.76
C TRP A 13 -23.86 -55.73 -17.36
N ALA A 14 -22.67 -55.12 -17.19
CA ALA A 14 -22.13 -54.83 -15.85
C ALA A 14 -21.17 -53.62 -15.72
N TRP A 15 -20.78 -52.92 -16.80
CA TRP A 15 -19.74 -51.87 -16.73
C TRP A 15 -20.17 -50.47 -17.21
N GLY A 16 -21.47 -50.15 -17.18
CA GLY A 16 -22.01 -48.88 -17.72
C GLY A 16 -22.17 -47.70 -16.73
N ARG A 17 -21.80 -47.86 -15.46
CA ARG A 17 -22.01 -46.81 -14.42
C ARG A 17 -20.78 -46.37 -13.62
N VAL A 18 -19.64 -47.04 -13.73
CA VAL A 18 -18.41 -46.62 -13.03
C VAL A 18 -17.48 -45.75 -13.91
N CYS A 19 -17.72 -45.68 -15.23
CA CYS A 19 -16.94 -44.83 -16.15
C CYS A 19 -17.56 -43.44 -16.44
N ARG A 20 -18.64 -43.03 -15.75
CA ARG A 20 -19.24 -41.69 -15.95
C ARG A 20 -18.85 -40.65 -14.90
N ASP A 21 -18.37 -41.06 -13.72
CA ASP A 21 -18.05 -40.12 -12.64
C ASP A 21 -16.55 -39.81 -12.48
N VAL A 22 -15.67 -40.37 -13.33
CA VAL A 22 -14.24 -40.01 -13.36
C VAL A 22 -13.92 -38.98 -14.45
N GLY A 23 -14.78 -38.83 -15.46
CA GLY A 23 -14.56 -37.87 -16.56
C GLY A 23 -14.90 -36.42 -16.21
N ALA A 24 -15.87 -36.19 -15.30
CA ALA A 24 -16.30 -34.84 -14.94
C ALA A 24 -15.32 -34.10 -14.02
N THR A 25 -14.57 -34.82 -13.18
CA THR A 25 -13.60 -34.23 -12.24
C THR A 25 -12.31 -33.80 -12.92
N ALA A 26 -11.87 -34.53 -13.95
CA ALA A 26 -10.68 -34.20 -14.74
C ALA A 26 -10.92 -33.02 -15.71
N ALA A 27 -12.11 -32.95 -16.33
CA ALA A 27 -12.46 -31.82 -17.18
C ALA A 27 -12.67 -30.52 -16.39
N ALA A 28 -13.25 -30.59 -15.18
CA ALA A 28 -13.43 -29.40 -14.33
C ALA A 28 -12.09 -28.86 -13.78
N THR A 29 -11.13 -29.75 -13.46
CA THR A 29 -9.78 -29.35 -13.04
C THR A 29 -8.94 -28.82 -14.20
N ALA A 30 -9.01 -29.44 -15.38
CA ALA A 30 -8.31 -28.97 -16.58
C ALA A 30 -8.90 -27.67 -17.14
N ALA A 31 -10.23 -27.51 -17.17
CA ALA A 31 -10.91 -26.30 -17.61
C ALA A 31 -10.74 -25.14 -16.61
N GLY A 32 -10.76 -25.44 -15.30
CA GLY A 32 -10.47 -24.46 -14.25
C GLY A 32 -9.01 -24.01 -14.26
N ALA A 33 -8.07 -24.94 -14.46
CA ALA A 33 -6.65 -24.63 -14.59
C ALA A 33 -6.33 -23.85 -15.87
N SER A 34 -6.96 -24.18 -17.01
CA SER A 34 -6.75 -23.47 -18.28
C SER A 34 -7.39 -22.07 -18.29
N ALA A 35 -8.60 -21.91 -17.73
CA ALA A 35 -9.21 -20.61 -17.54
C ALA A 35 -8.41 -19.72 -16.56
N GLY A 36 -7.92 -20.30 -15.45
CA GLY A 36 -7.05 -19.61 -14.51
C GLY A 36 -5.72 -19.19 -15.15
N TRP A 37 -5.12 -20.05 -15.96
CA TRP A 37 -3.89 -19.75 -16.70
C TRP A 37 -4.09 -18.65 -17.75
N ALA A 38 -5.20 -18.68 -18.50
CA ALA A 38 -5.53 -17.64 -19.47
C ALA A 38 -5.74 -16.26 -18.81
N VAL A 39 -6.49 -16.21 -17.71
CA VAL A 39 -6.67 -14.98 -16.92
C VAL A 39 -5.33 -14.49 -16.36
N TRP A 40 -4.51 -15.38 -15.83
CA TRP A 40 -3.19 -15.05 -15.28
C TRP A 40 -2.28 -14.46 -16.37
N ASN A 41 -2.22 -15.06 -17.56
CA ASN A 41 -1.45 -14.55 -18.67
C ASN A 41 -1.95 -13.18 -19.14
N TYR A 42 -3.27 -13.01 -19.25
CA TYR A 42 -3.88 -11.74 -19.63
C TYR A 42 -3.52 -10.61 -18.65
N LEU A 43 -3.63 -10.88 -17.34
CA LEU A 43 -3.25 -9.93 -16.30
C LEU A 43 -1.74 -9.61 -16.32
N ASN A 44 -0.88 -10.60 -16.57
CA ASN A 44 0.55 -10.35 -16.73
C ASN A 44 0.88 -9.54 -17.98
N GLY A 45 0.16 -9.78 -19.09
CA GLY A 45 0.24 -8.95 -20.29
C GLY A 45 -0.12 -7.49 -19.99
N GLN A 46 -1.21 -7.25 -19.26
CA GLN A 46 -1.59 -5.91 -18.81
C GLN A 46 -0.55 -5.27 -17.90
N ALA A 47 0.06 -6.04 -17.00
CA ALA A 47 1.13 -5.54 -16.15
C ALA A 47 2.40 -5.22 -16.96
N ALA A 48 2.70 -5.95 -18.03
CA ALA A 48 3.80 -5.64 -18.92
C ALA A 48 3.55 -4.33 -19.68
N THR A 49 2.36 -4.16 -20.27
CA THR A 49 1.97 -2.91 -20.95
C THR A 49 1.93 -1.71 -19.99
N ALA A 50 1.43 -1.88 -18.77
CA ALA A 50 1.43 -0.80 -17.78
C ALA A 50 2.84 -0.30 -17.47
N ARG A 51 3.85 -1.18 -17.41
CA ARG A 51 5.25 -0.82 -17.19
C ARG A 51 5.91 -0.11 -18.37
N THR A 52 5.34 -0.17 -19.57
CA THR A 52 5.84 0.61 -20.71
C THR A 52 5.27 2.02 -20.75
N VAL A 53 4.12 2.25 -20.09
CA VAL A 53 3.44 3.55 -20.04
C VAL A 53 3.80 4.31 -18.77
N ILE A 54 3.88 3.61 -17.63
CA ILE A 54 4.32 4.16 -16.35
C ILE A 54 5.86 4.14 -16.36
N PRO A 55 6.52 5.30 -16.46
CA PRO A 55 7.97 5.35 -16.50
C PRO A 55 8.56 4.77 -15.21
N HIS A 56 9.55 3.90 -15.36
CA HIS A 56 10.42 3.51 -14.25
C HIS A 56 11.36 4.67 -13.95
N ARG A 57 10.91 5.57 -13.08
CA ARG A 57 11.75 6.65 -12.56
C ARG A 57 12.83 6.07 -11.64
N THR A 58 14.09 6.15 -12.11
CA THR A 58 15.32 5.78 -11.37
C THR A 58 16.05 7.02 -10.85
N ASP A 59 15.51 8.20 -11.11
CA ASP A 59 15.92 9.46 -10.51
C ASP A 59 15.64 9.44 -9.00
N ASN A 60 16.57 9.99 -8.25
CA ASN A 60 16.37 10.19 -6.81
C ASN A 60 15.29 11.25 -6.62
N ALA A 61 14.37 11.02 -5.68
CA ALA A 61 13.46 12.07 -5.26
C ALA A 61 14.27 13.27 -4.72
N PRO A 62 13.76 14.51 -4.85
CA PRO A 62 14.44 15.69 -4.32
C PRO A 62 14.72 15.54 -2.81
N ASP A 63 15.95 15.87 -2.40
CA ASP A 63 16.36 15.80 -0.99
C ASP A 63 15.83 17.01 -0.21
N GLY A 64 15.08 16.73 0.84
CA GLY A 64 14.48 17.72 1.73
C GLY A 64 15.06 17.75 3.14
N ASP A 65 16.12 16.99 3.42
CA ASP A 65 16.72 16.91 4.75
C ASP A 65 17.18 18.29 5.23
N GLY A 66 16.78 18.67 6.45
CA GLY A 66 17.05 20.02 6.94
C GLY A 66 16.37 20.35 8.25
N VAL A 67 16.45 21.62 8.63
CA VAL A 67 15.82 22.20 9.81
C VAL A 67 14.84 23.27 9.35
N TYR A 68 13.59 23.09 9.74
CA TYR A 68 12.44 23.89 9.34
C TYR A 68 12.05 24.78 10.53
N HIS A 69 12.14 26.08 10.31
CA HIS A 69 11.85 27.10 11.33
C HIS A 69 10.40 27.57 11.21
N PRO A 70 9.78 28.02 12.32
CA PRO A 70 8.40 28.54 12.31
C PRO A 70 8.20 29.77 11.40
N ASP A 71 9.25 30.54 11.16
CA ASP A 71 9.26 31.71 10.27
C ASP A 71 9.34 31.33 8.77
N GLY A 72 9.35 30.03 8.46
CA GLY A 72 9.42 29.49 7.10
C GLY A 72 10.84 29.30 6.55
N ARG A 73 11.86 29.74 7.29
CA ARG A 73 13.27 29.52 6.92
C ARG A 73 13.63 28.04 6.97
N VAL A 74 14.49 27.61 6.05
CA VAL A 74 15.05 26.27 6.03
C VAL A 74 16.58 26.38 6.12
N THR A 75 17.18 25.65 7.05
CA THR A 75 18.64 25.62 7.24
C THR A 75 19.15 24.19 7.21
N ARG A 76 20.42 24.00 6.86
CA ARG A 76 21.07 22.70 6.97
C ARG A 76 21.18 22.29 8.44
N TYR A 77 20.91 21.03 8.74
CA TYR A 77 21.16 20.48 10.07
C TYR A 77 22.66 20.30 10.33
N THR A 78 23.11 20.76 11.50
CA THR A 78 24.43 20.48 12.08
C THR A 78 24.26 19.96 13.50
N ARG A 79 25.28 19.30 14.07
CA ARG A 79 25.17 18.68 15.41
C ARG A 79 24.97 19.70 16.54
N ASP A 80 25.36 20.94 16.29
CA ASP A 80 25.19 22.11 17.16
C ASP A 80 23.86 22.84 16.91
N THR A 81 23.04 22.42 15.93
CA THR A 81 21.71 23.01 15.72
C THR A 81 20.76 22.52 16.80
N GLU A 82 20.25 23.45 17.62
CA GLU A 82 19.15 23.18 18.55
C GLU A 82 17.84 23.00 17.77
N VAL A 83 17.11 21.93 18.10
CA VAL A 83 15.83 21.59 17.48
C VAL A 83 14.87 21.08 18.56
N ASP A 84 13.60 21.42 18.42
CA ASP A 84 12.55 21.03 19.37
C ASP A 84 11.95 19.66 19.04
N LEU A 85 12.00 19.27 17.76
CA LEU A 85 11.39 18.06 17.25
C LEU A 85 12.23 17.46 16.13
N PHE A 86 12.47 16.16 16.18
CA PHE A 86 13.02 15.39 15.06
C PHE A 86 11.96 14.50 14.41
N LEU A 87 11.57 14.87 13.19
CA LEU A 87 10.63 14.15 12.34
C LEU A 87 11.40 13.33 11.30
N THR A 88 11.07 12.05 11.14
CA THR A 88 11.63 11.21 10.08
C THR A 88 10.54 10.54 9.24
N VAL A 89 10.76 10.45 7.93
CA VAL A 89 9.92 9.71 7.01
C VAL A 89 10.62 8.43 6.54
N PHE A 90 9.90 7.30 6.56
CA PHE A 90 10.33 6.01 6.04
C PHE A 90 9.35 5.50 4.99
N GLY A 91 9.82 4.64 4.10
CA GLY A 91 8.92 4.00 3.14
C GLY A 91 9.50 3.78 1.76
N ASP A 92 8.61 3.87 0.77
CA ASP A 92 8.89 3.65 -0.65
C ASP A 92 9.01 4.97 -1.44
N SER A 93 8.77 4.94 -2.75
CA SER A 93 8.88 6.12 -3.60
C SER A 93 7.87 7.20 -3.26
N THR A 94 6.70 6.84 -2.72
CA THR A 94 5.70 7.82 -2.27
C THR A 94 6.21 8.55 -1.02
N ALA A 95 6.85 7.85 -0.08
CA ALA A 95 7.52 8.47 1.07
C ALA A 95 8.72 9.33 0.67
N ALA A 96 9.47 8.89 -0.35
CA ALA A 96 10.60 9.64 -0.88
C ALA A 96 10.16 10.98 -1.53
N GLY A 97 8.93 11.07 -2.03
CA GLY A 97 8.44 12.23 -2.77
C GLY A 97 8.71 12.13 -4.27
N LEU A 98 8.73 10.92 -4.84
CA LEU A 98 8.86 10.76 -6.28
C LEU A 98 7.60 11.31 -6.98
N GLY A 99 7.75 12.05 -8.09
CA GLY A 99 6.64 12.66 -8.81
C GLY A 99 6.61 14.20 -8.74
N VAL A 100 7.46 14.80 -7.92
CA VAL A 100 7.67 16.27 -7.86
C VAL A 100 9.08 16.64 -8.27
N ASP A 101 9.26 17.90 -8.68
CA ASP A 101 10.54 18.40 -9.18
C ASP A 101 11.37 19.08 -8.07
N THR A 102 10.72 19.53 -6.99
CA THR A 102 11.39 20.26 -5.89
C THR A 102 11.19 19.60 -4.54
N ALA A 103 12.16 19.77 -3.64
CA ALA A 103 12.10 19.24 -2.27
C ALA A 103 10.90 19.79 -1.48
N ASP A 104 10.54 21.05 -1.72
CA ASP A 104 9.43 21.73 -1.06
C ASP A 104 8.07 21.06 -1.29
N GLU A 105 7.93 20.30 -2.38
CA GLU A 105 6.70 19.62 -2.76
C GLU A 105 6.64 18.17 -2.27
N THR A 106 7.72 17.66 -1.67
CA THR A 106 7.74 16.29 -1.12
C THR A 106 6.86 16.19 0.12
N PRO A 107 6.23 15.03 0.38
CA PRO A 107 5.25 14.90 1.46
C PRO A 107 5.86 15.14 2.85
N GLY A 108 7.10 14.69 3.08
CA GLY A 108 7.76 14.91 4.36
C GLY A 108 8.12 16.37 4.62
N VAL A 109 8.53 17.12 3.59
CA VAL A 109 8.78 18.57 3.72
C VAL A 109 7.48 19.33 3.95
N GLN A 110 6.41 18.97 3.24
CA GLN A 110 5.08 19.53 3.46
C GLN A 110 4.63 19.35 4.91
N VAL A 111 4.79 18.16 5.48
CA VAL A 111 4.48 17.92 6.90
C VAL A 111 5.41 18.72 7.83
N ALA A 112 6.73 18.69 7.61
CA ALA A 112 7.68 19.38 8.48
C ALA A 112 7.44 20.89 8.55
N ARG A 113 7.17 21.54 7.41
CA ARG A 113 6.83 22.97 7.34
C ARG A 113 5.55 23.29 8.12
N ARG A 114 4.51 22.47 7.95
CA ARG A 114 3.22 22.66 8.64
C ARG A 114 3.35 22.45 10.14
N VAL A 115 4.08 21.42 10.59
CA VAL A 115 4.37 21.23 12.01
C VAL A 115 5.12 22.42 12.59
N ALA A 116 6.17 22.92 11.92
CA ALA A 116 6.91 24.08 12.40
C ALA A 116 6.03 25.34 12.50
N ALA A 117 5.21 25.59 11.47
CA ALA A 117 4.31 26.75 11.41
C ALA A 117 3.18 26.68 12.47
N GLU A 118 2.57 25.52 12.66
CA GLU A 118 1.42 25.35 13.56
C GLU A 118 1.83 25.28 15.04
N THR A 119 3.00 24.74 15.34
CA THR A 119 3.45 24.50 16.73
C THR A 119 4.44 25.53 17.24
N GLY A 120 5.02 26.35 16.35
CA GLY A 120 6.11 27.26 16.72
C GLY A 120 7.43 26.56 17.04
N LYS A 121 7.54 25.25 16.77
CA LYS A 121 8.75 24.45 17.02
C LYS A 121 9.72 24.48 15.85
N THR A 122 11.00 24.40 16.15
CA THR A 122 12.07 24.16 15.17
C THR A 122 12.15 22.66 14.88
N VAL A 123 11.83 22.26 13.66
CA VAL A 123 11.70 20.84 13.26
C VAL A 123 12.90 20.41 12.45
N ARG A 124 13.70 19.47 12.98
CA ARG A 124 14.63 18.68 12.15
C ARG A 124 13.81 17.67 11.34
N TYR A 125 14.04 17.61 10.04
CA TYR A 125 13.44 16.61 9.17
C TYR A 125 14.52 15.78 8.47
N ALA A 126 14.29 14.47 8.39
CA ALA A 126 15.09 13.57 7.56
C ALA A 126 14.20 12.58 6.79
N ASN A 127 14.54 12.30 5.54
CA ASN A 127 13.93 11.29 4.72
C ASN A 127 14.84 10.05 4.65
N LYS A 128 14.33 8.91 5.11
CA LYS A 128 15.00 7.61 5.06
C LYS A 128 14.29 6.63 4.12
N ALA A 129 13.30 7.10 3.37
CA ALA A 129 12.60 6.30 2.37
C ALA A 129 13.53 5.89 1.24
N ILE A 130 13.27 4.71 0.67
CA ILE A 130 14.05 4.17 -0.44
C ILE A 130 13.08 3.88 -1.58
N VAL A 131 13.31 4.52 -2.73
CA VAL A 131 12.54 4.27 -3.96
C VAL A 131 12.56 2.78 -4.30
N GLY A 132 11.38 2.22 -4.58
CA GLY A 132 11.23 0.79 -4.87
C GLY A 132 11.22 -0.13 -3.65
N ALA A 133 11.38 0.40 -2.43
CA ALA A 133 11.29 -0.43 -1.23
C ALA A 133 9.90 -1.07 -1.09
N THR A 134 9.90 -2.29 -0.54
CA THR A 134 8.69 -2.94 -0.03
C THR A 134 8.78 -3.03 1.49
N SER A 135 7.73 -3.52 2.15
CA SER A 135 7.75 -3.86 3.58
C SER A 135 8.96 -4.70 4.04
N LYS A 136 9.61 -5.44 3.12
CA LYS A 136 10.85 -6.19 3.40
C LYS A 136 12.04 -5.29 3.73
N GLY A 137 12.09 -4.08 3.17
CA GLY A 137 13.21 -3.15 3.31
C GLY A 137 13.09 -2.18 4.49
N LEU A 138 11.91 -2.09 5.13
CA LEU A 138 11.67 -1.12 6.21
C LEU A 138 12.62 -1.27 7.39
N ALA A 139 12.88 -2.52 7.82
CA ALA A 139 13.77 -2.78 8.95
C ALA A 139 15.17 -2.19 8.70
N ALA A 140 15.72 -2.39 7.50
CA ALA A 140 17.04 -1.87 7.14
C ALA A 140 17.10 -0.32 7.15
N GLN A 141 16.02 0.37 6.75
CA GLN A 141 15.96 1.84 6.82
C GLN A 141 16.04 2.33 8.28
N ILE A 142 15.30 1.67 9.18
CA ILE A 142 15.26 2.03 10.61
C ILE A 142 16.58 1.67 11.30
N ASP A 143 17.09 0.46 11.05
CA ASP A 143 18.34 -0.03 11.63
C ASP A 143 19.51 0.88 11.24
N ALA A 144 19.60 1.30 9.97
CA ALA A 144 20.64 2.22 9.52
C ALA A 144 20.63 3.54 10.30
N MET A 145 19.45 4.10 10.58
CA MET A 145 19.30 5.32 11.38
C MET A 145 19.67 5.09 12.85
N PHE A 146 19.23 3.97 13.45
CA PHE A 146 19.57 3.65 14.84
C PHE A 146 21.06 3.37 15.04
N ILE A 147 21.72 2.76 14.06
CA ILE A 147 23.19 2.57 14.04
C ILE A 147 23.91 3.92 14.00
N ALA A 148 23.35 4.92 13.30
CA ALA A 148 23.86 6.29 13.31
C ALA A 148 23.54 7.06 14.61
N HIS A 149 22.95 6.39 15.61
CA HIS A 149 22.51 6.97 16.88
C HIS A 149 21.47 8.09 16.73
N GLU A 150 20.70 8.07 15.64
CA GLU A 150 19.61 9.00 15.39
C GLU A 150 18.28 8.37 15.84
N ARG A 151 17.51 9.09 16.65
CA ARG A 151 16.19 8.64 17.12
C ARG A 151 15.16 9.75 16.91
N PRO A 152 14.13 9.53 16.07
CA PRO A 152 13.10 10.53 15.83
C PRO A 152 12.12 10.58 16.99
N ASP A 153 11.60 11.76 17.26
CA ASP A 153 10.44 11.96 18.12
C ASP A 153 9.16 11.53 17.41
N VAL A 154 9.09 11.77 16.10
CA VAL A 154 7.97 11.38 15.24
C VAL A 154 8.48 10.66 14.00
N ALA A 155 7.91 9.49 13.71
CA ALA A 155 8.17 8.75 12.49
C ALA A 155 6.90 8.62 11.65
N ILE A 156 6.98 8.99 10.38
CA ILE A 156 5.93 8.78 9.39
C ILE A 156 6.36 7.63 8.47
N ILE A 157 5.46 6.68 8.23
CA ILE A 157 5.71 5.57 7.30
C ILE A 157 4.68 5.59 6.18
N LEU A 158 5.13 5.70 4.93
CA LEU A 158 4.31 5.49 3.73
C LEU A 158 4.88 4.31 2.94
N ILE A 159 4.25 3.14 3.07
CA ILE A 159 4.72 1.90 2.45
C ILE A 159 3.53 1.05 2.01
N GLY A 160 3.68 0.37 0.88
CA GLY A 160 2.82 -0.77 0.53
C GLY A 160 2.41 -0.80 -0.93
N ALA A 161 2.62 0.31 -1.67
CA ALA A 161 2.36 0.32 -3.11
C ALA A 161 3.22 -0.75 -3.80
N ASN A 162 4.51 -0.82 -3.45
CA ASN A 162 5.41 -1.82 -4.02
C ASN A 162 5.15 -3.25 -3.53
N ASP A 163 4.52 -3.44 -2.36
CA ASP A 163 4.08 -4.77 -1.91
C ASP A 163 2.99 -5.33 -2.82
N VAL A 164 2.08 -4.47 -3.30
CA VAL A 164 1.02 -4.84 -4.25
C VAL A 164 1.63 -5.17 -5.61
N THR A 165 2.48 -4.28 -6.16
CA THR A 165 3.07 -4.49 -7.50
C THR A 165 4.07 -5.66 -7.53
N SER A 166 4.78 -5.91 -6.43
CA SER A 166 5.69 -7.05 -6.25
C SER A 166 4.99 -8.33 -5.79
N ARG A 167 3.66 -8.29 -5.60
CA ARG A 167 2.83 -9.46 -5.24
C ARG A 167 3.23 -10.09 -3.89
N ASN A 168 3.72 -9.28 -2.95
CA ASN A 168 4.05 -9.74 -1.61
C ASN A 168 2.77 -10.16 -0.85
N GLY A 169 2.86 -11.20 -0.02
CA GLY A 169 1.73 -11.69 0.75
C GLY A 169 1.23 -10.66 1.77
N ILE A 170 -0.06 -10.30 1.70
CA ILE A 170 -0.71 -9.25 2.52
C ILE A 170 -0.36 -9.35 4.01
N ARG A 171 -0.57 -10.52 4.62
CA ARG A 171 -0.31 -10.73 6.05
C ARG A 171 1.17 -10.59 6.39
N ALA A 172 2.06 -11.05 5.51
CA ALA A 172 3.49 -10.94 5.72
C ALA A 172 3.94 -9.47 5.63
N SER A 173 3.43 -8.72 4.66
CA SER A 173 3.72 -7.28 4.52
C SER A 173 3.21 -6.46 5.70
N ALA A 174 1.97 -6.70 6.14
CA ALA A 174 1.40 -6.05 7.32
C ALA A 174 2.17 -6.39 8.60
N ARG A 175 2.60 -7.65 8.79
CA ARG A 175 3.44 -8.03 9.93
C ARG A 175 4.76 -7.28 9.96
N ARG A 176 5.49 -7.22 8.84
CA ARG A 176 6.76 -6.48 8.75
C ARG A 176 6.60 -4.99 9.07
N LEU A 177 5.51 -4.37 8.60
CA LEU A 177 5.17 -3.01 8.99
C LEU A 177 4.91 -2.91 10.49
N GLY A 178 4.12 -3.81 11.08
CA GLY A 178 3.89 -3.84 12.53
C GLY A 178 5.18 -4.05 13.34
N ASP A 179 6.12 -4.85 12.84
CA ASP A 179 7.44 -5.05 13.45
C ASP A 179 8.27 -3.74 13.41
N ALA A 180 8.27 -3.05 12.26
CA ALA A 180 8.91 -1.75 12.10
C ALA A 180 8.31 -0.67 13.02
N VAL A 181 6.98 -0.63 13.15
CA VAL A 181 6.30 0.27 14.10
C VAL A 181 6.70 -0.05 15.54
N ARG A 182 6.71 -1.34 15.93
CA ARG A 182 7.15 -1.75 17.28
C ARG A 182 8.59 -1.33 17.57
N LEU A 183 9.49 -1.45 16.59
CA LEU A 183 10.88 -1.04 16.72
C LEU A 183 11.02 0.48 16.96
N LEU A 184 10.30 1.29 16.19
CA LEU A 184 10.31 2.76 16.35
C LEU A 184 9.67 3.20 17.68
N VAL A 185 8.52 2.63 18.04
CA VAL A 185 7.85 2.90 19.32
C VAL A 185 8.72 2.50 20.50
N GLY A 186 9.37 1.32 20.43
CA GLY A 186 10.35 0.88 21.44
C GLY A 186 11.58 1.78 21.53
N GLY A 187 11.91 2.50 20.44
CA GLY A 187 12.93 3.53 20.40
C GLY A 187 12.48 4.91 20.90
N GLY A 188 11.22 5.06 21.32
CA GLY A 188 10.64 6.30 21.86
C GLY A 188 9.84 7.13 20.85
N ALA A 189 9.85 6.77 19.56
CA ALA A 189 9.17 7.54 18.53
C ALA A 189 7.65 7.39 18.58
N LYS A 190 6.93 8.47 18.30
CA LYS A 190 5.51 8.41 17.96
C LYS A 190 5.36 8.09 16.48
N VAL A 191 4.63 7.03 16.14
CA VAL A 191 4.59 6.51 14.77
C VAL A 191 3.24 6.76 14.14
N VAL A 192 3.23 7.44 12.99
CA VAL A 192 2.07 7.65 12.12
C VAL A 192 2.30 6.89 10.81
N VAL A 193 1.30 6.13 10.35
CA VAL A 193 1.42 5.32 9.14
C VAL A 193 0.29 5.65 8.19
N GLY A 194 0.64 6.17 7.01
CA GLY A 194 -0.28 6.21 5.87
C GLY A 194 -0.37 4.81 5.26
N THR A 195 -1.54 4.17 5.38
CA THR A 195 -1.74 2.82 4.81
C THR A 195 -1.76 2.86 3.28
N CYS A 196 -1.56 1.70 2.65
CA CYS A 196 -1.53 1.53 1.20
C CYS A 196 -2.64 2.32 0.47
N PRO A 197 -2.30 3.10 -0.57
CA PRO A 197 -3.27 3.93 -1.31
C PRO A 197 -4.21 3.10 -2.20
N ASP A 198 -5.29 3.73 -2.69
CA ASP A 198 -6.26 3.11 -3.60
C ASP A 198 -5.74 3.09 -5.06
N PHE A 199 -5.20 1.96 -5.49
CA PHE A 199 -4.78 1.72 -6.89
C PHE A 199 -5.91 1.90 -7.92
N GLY A 200 -7.17 1.96 -7.50
CA GLY A 200 -8.31 2.22 -8.35
C GLY A 200 -8.27 3.56 -9.07
N VAL A 201 -7.52 4.53 -8.52
CA VAL A 201 -7.39 5.88 -9.11
C VAL A 201 -6.34 5.92 -10.24
N ILE A 202 -5.46 4.92 -10.34
CA ILE A 202 -4.36 4.91 -11.32
C ILE A 202 -4.88 4.45 -12.68
N THR A 203 -5.30 5.39 -13.53
CA THR A 203 -5.94 5.10 -14.83
C THR A 203 -5.02 4.47 -15.86
N ALA A 204 -3.70 4.71 -15.74
CA ALA A 204 -2.66 4.08 -16.55
C ALA A 204 -2.65 2.53 -16.42
N ILE A 205 -3.21 2.00 -15.34
CA ILE A 205 -3.41 0.55 -15.18
C ILE A 205 -4.73 0.17 -15.87
N PRO A 206 -4.70 -0.70 -16.90
CA PRO A 206 -5.91 -1.10 -17.62
C PRO A 206 -6.80 -2.04 -16.80
N GLN A 207 -8.08 -2.13 -17.19
CA GLN A 207 -9.02 -3.11 -16.65
C GLN A 207 -8.85 -4.46 -17.36
N PRO A 208 -8.93 -5.60 -16.67
CA PRO A 208 -9.36 -5.79 -15.28
C PRO A 208 -8.25 -5.71 -14.22
N LEU A 209 -6.97 -5.57 -14.61
CA LEU A 209 -5.84 -5.52 -13.66
C LEU A 209 -6.02 -4.46 -12.58
N ARG A 210 -6.50 -3.26 -12.94
CA ARG A 210 -6.76 -2.17 -11.98
C ARG A 210 -7.72 -2.59 -10.86
N THR A 211 -8.79 -3.30 -11.19
CA THR A 211 -9.72 -3.83 -10.18
C THR A 211 -9.04 -4.84 -9.24
N VAL A 212 -8.18 -5.71 -9.78
CA VAL A 212 -7.45 -6.70 -8.98
C VAL A 212 -6.46 -6.01 -8.03
N LEU A 213 -5.66 -5.08 -8.53
CA LEU A 213 -4.67 -4.35 -7.72
C LEU A 213 -5.35 -3.48 -6.67
N ARG A 214 -6.48 -2.85 -7.00
CA ARG A 214 -7.31 -2.13 -6.04
C ARG A 214 -7.76 -3.03 -4.89
N GLN A 215 -8.36 -4.19 -5.17
CA GLN A 215 -8.81 -5.10 -4.12
C GLN A 215 -7.65 -5.60 -3.26
N TRP A 216 -6.50 -5.86 -3.88
CA TRP A 216 -5.29 -6.23 -3.14
C TRP A 216 -4.84 -5.09 -2.22
N GLY A 217 -4.70 -3.87 -2.76
CA GLY A 217 -4.27 -2.68 -2.01
C GLY A 217 -5.18 -2.39 -0.82
N LEU A 218 -6.51 -2.43 -1.00
CA LEU A 218 -7.46 -2.22 0.09
C LEU A 218 -7.36 -3.30 1.18
N ARG A 219 -7.20 -4.57 0.80
CA ARG A 219 -6.97 -5.65 1.77
C ARG A 219 -5.64 -5.50 2.50
N LEU A 220 -4.61 -5.00 1.82
CA LEU A 220 -3.33 -4.68 2.44
C LEU A 220 -3.50 -3.52 3.43
N ALA A 221 -4.15 -2.43 3.03
CA ALA A 221 -4.42 -1.28 3.90
C ALA A 221 -5.16 -1.68 5.18
N ALA A 222 -6.20 -2.52 5.07
CA ALA A 222 -6.92 -3.04 6.23
C ALA A 222 -6.02 -3.87 7.17
N ALA A 223 -5.17 -4.74 6.61
CA ALA A 223 -4.22 -5.53 7.39
C ALA A 223 -3.14 -4.65 8.05
N GLN A 224 -2.66 -3.61 7.35
CA GLN A 224 -1.73 -2.63 7.90
C GLN A 224 -2.37 -1.86 9.06
N ARG A 225 -3.63 -1.42 8.93
CA ARG A 225 -4.37 -0.73 10.00
C ARG A 225 -4.35 -1.53 11.31
N ALA A 226 -4.69 -2.81 11.24
CA ALA A 226 -4.69 -3.71 12.39
C ALA A 226 -3.29 -3.90 12.98
N ALA A 227 -2.28 -4.13 12.14
CA ALA A 227 -0.89 -4.35 12.57
C ALA A 227 -0.27 -3.11 13.22
N VAL A 228 -0.52 -1.92 12.65
CA VAL A 228 -0.02 -0.63 13.16
C VAL A 228 -0.63 -0.33 14.53
N ARG A 229 -1.95 -0.48 14.69
CA ARG A 229 -2.63 -0.27 15.97
C ARG A 229 -2.15 -1.22 17.05
N ALA A 230 -2.02 -2.51 16.72
CA ALA A 230 -1.48 -3.51 17.65
C ALA A 230 -0.02 -3.24 18.06
N ALA A 231 0.73 -2.51 17.24
CA ALA A 231 2.10 -2.10 17.49
C ALA A 231 2.24 -0.78 18.26
N GLY A 232 1.13 -0.12 18.60
CA GLY A 232 1.13 1.18 19.30
C GLY A 232 1.29 2.40 18.38
N GLY A 233 1.20 2.21 17.06
CA GLY A 233 1.21 3.30 16.08
C GLY A 233 -0.19 3.80 15.70
N ARG A 234 -0.24 4.94 15.02
CA ARG A 234 -1.46 5.56 14.49
C ARG A 234 -1.58 5.27 13.01
N SER A 235 -2.65 4.60 12.60
CA SER A 235 -2.93 4.26 11.20
C SER A 235 -3.85 5.29 10.54
N VAL A 236 -3.46 5.81 9.39
CA VAL A 236 -4.21 6.79 8.59
C VAL A 236 -4.64 6.12 7.26
N PRO A 237 -5.95 5.97 7.00
CA PRO A 237 -6.44 5.26 5.82
C PRO A 237 -6.40 6.15 4.56
N LEU A 238 -5.20 6.35 4.00
CA LEU A 238 -5.01 7.20 2.81
C LEU A 238 -5.86 6.77 1.62
N ALA A 239 -6.06 5.47 1.42
CA ALA A 239 -6.92 4.96 0.36
C ALA A 239 -8.35 5.51 0.42
N ASP A 240 -8.89 5.71 1.62
CA ASP A 240 -10.24 6.21 1.82
C ASP A 240 -10.30 7.73 1.80
N LEU A 241 -9.30 8.37 2.41
CA LEU A 241 -9.27 9.82 2.62
C LEU A 241 -8.81 10.62 1.40
N MET A 242 -8.07 10.01 0.46
CA MET A 242 -7.61 10.68 -0.77
C MET A 242 -8.42 10.29 -2.00
N ALA A 243 -9.21 9.22 -1.89
CA ALA A 243 -9.85 8.54 -3.01
C ALA A 243 -10.78 9.45 -3.82
N LYS A 244 -11.52 10.33 -3.15
CA LYS A 244 -12.54 11.18 -3.76
C LYS A 244 -11.88 12.29 -4.58
N GLU A 245 -10.91 12.96 -3.98
CA GLU A 245 -10.17 14.08 -4.55
C GLU A 245 -9.37 13.62 -5.78
N PHE A 246 -8.68 12.47 -5.67
CA PHE A 246 -7.97 11.87 -6.81
C PHE A 246 -8.92 11.56 -7.96
N ARG A 247 -10.08 10.95 -7.71
CA ARG A 247 -11.06 10.64 -8.79
C ARG A 247 -11.63 11.89 -9.43
N ALA A 248 -11.80 12.97 -8.67
CA ALA A 248 -12.37 14.21 -9.17
C ALA A 248 -11.40 14.96 -10.10
N GLN A 249 -10.09 14.89 -9.84
CA GLN A 249 -9.07 15.71 -10.52
C GLN A 249 -7.78 14.92 -10.79
N LEU A 250 -7.89 13.77 -11.45
CA LEU A 250 -6.76 12.84 -11.68
C LEU A 250 -5.53 13.53 -12.29
N ASP A 251 -5.72 14.33 -13.34
CA ASP A 251 -4.63 15.01 -14.06
C ASP A 251 -3.90 16.04 -13.20
N PHE A 252 -4.54 16.54 -12.14
CA PHE A 252 -3.95 17.47 -11.19
C PHE A 252 -3.33 16.76 -9.99
N MET A 253 -3.92 15.63 -9.57
CA MET A 253 -3.50 14.88 -8.36
C MET A 253 -2.37 13.89 -8.63
N LEU A 254 -2.20 13.44 -9.88
CA LEU A 254 -1.10 12.57 -10.29
C LEU A 254 0.00 13.37 -10.98
N SER A 255 1.24 12.96 -10.78
CA SER A 255 2.40 13.49 -11.51
C SER A 255 2.33 13.12 -12.99
N PRO A 256 3.20 13.71 -13.84
CA PRO A 256 3.22 13.41 -15.28
C PRO A 256 3.44 11.92 -15.62
N ASP A 257 3.96 11.12 -14.69
CA ASP A 257 4.08 9.66 -14.83
C ASP A 257 2.76 8.88 -14.68
N GLN A 258 1.67 9.58 -14.36
CA GLN A 258 0.33 9.03 -14.18
C GLN A 258 0.25 7.94 -13.10
N TYR A 259 1.18 7.95 -12.15
CA TYR A 259 1.29 6.92 -11.11
C TYR A 259 1.56 7.51 -9.72
N HIS A 260 2.57 8.35 -9.56
CA HIS A 260 2.86 8.97 -8.27
C HIS A 260 1.96 10.20 -8.04
N PRO A 261 1.76 10.61 -6.77
CA PRO A 261 1.14 11.89 -6.48
C PRO A 261 1.93 13.06 -7.08
N SER A 262 1.21 14.07 -7.56
CA SER A 262 1.78 15.39 -7.87
C SER A 262 2.07 16.18 -6.59
N ALA A 263 2.60 17.40 -6.73
CA ALA A 263 2.73 18.35 -5.62
C ALA A 263 1.41 18.57 -4.88
N ALA A 264 0.29 18.68 -5.61
CA ALA A 264 -1.04 18.81 -5.02
C ALA A 264 -1.49 17.53 -4.30
N GLY A 265 -1.21 16.37 -4.88
CA GLY A 265 -1.48 15.08 -4.25
C GLY A 265 -0.69 14.88 -2.95
N TYR A 266 0.57 15.30 -2.92
CA TYR A 266 1.39 15.26 -1.70
C TYR A 266 0.99 16.30 -0.66
N ALA A 267 0.58 17.51 -1.08
CA ALA A 267 0.02 18.50 -0.16
C ALA A 267 -1.24 17.97 0.54
N LEU A 268 -2.15 17.33 -0.21
CA LEU A 268 -3.33 16.68 0.35
C LEU A 268 -2.95 15.53 1.31
N ALA A 269 -1.97 14.71 0.93
CA ALA A 269 -1.49 13.64 1.82
C ALA A 269 -0.93 14.22 3.13
N ALA A 270 -0.17 15.31 3.06
CA ALA A 270 0.34 16.00 4.24
C ALA A 270 -0.81 16.53 5.11
N ASP A 271 -1.82 17.20 4.52
CA ASP A 271 -3.01 17.68 5.24
C ASP A 271 -3.72 16.55 6.01
N ILE A 272 -3.84 15.39 5.39
CA ILE A 272 -4.47 14.21 6.01
C ILE A 272 -3.60 13.62 7.15
N LEU A 273 -2.28 13.72 7.04
CA LEU A 273 -1.34 13.22 8.05
C LEU A 273 -1.16 14.19 9.22
N MET A 274 -1.45 15.49 9.05
CA MET A 274 -1.22 16.51 10.08
C MET A 274 -1.96 16.24 11.40
N PRO A 275 -3.29 15.97 11.43
CA PRO A 275 -3.99 15.75 12.69
C PRO A 275 -3.38 14.64 13.57
N PRO A 276 -3.13 13.41 13.08
CA PRO A 276 -2.52 12.36 13.89
C PRO A 276 -1.05 12.65 14.24
N VAL A 277 -0.32 13.45 13.46
CA VAL A 277 1.03 13.91 13.80
C VAL A 277 0.98 14.90 14.97
N LEU A 278 0.13 15.92 14.90
CA LEU A 278 -0.03 16.92 15.96
C LEU A 278 -0.53 16.29 17.26
N ASP A 279 -1.52 15.38 17.19
CA ASP A 279 -2.02 14.67 18.37
C ASP A 279 -0.96 13.74 18.96
N ALA A 280 -0.11 13.14 18.13
CA ALA A 280 1.00 12.32 18.61
C ALA A 280 2.02 13.10 19.45
N ILE A 281 2.23 14.39 19.12
CA ILE A 281 3.16 15.29 19.84
C ILE A 281 2.46 16.19 20.87
N GLY A 282 1.15 16.04 21.08
CA GLY A 282 0.38 16.80 22.08
C GLY A 282 -0.03 18.21 21.64
N GLU A 283 0.02 18.53 20.35
CA GLU A 283 -0.21 19.88 19.80
C GLU A 283 -1.57 20.04 19.09
N TRP A 284 -2.38 18.98 18.97
CA TRP A 284 -3.72 19.05 18.35
C TRP A 284 -4.75 19.82 19.20
N GLY A 285 -4.50 19.95 20.51
CA GLY A 285 -5.43 20.53 21.47
C GLY A 285 -6.43 19.50 22.04
N SER A 286 -7.51 19.98 22.65
CA SER A 286 -8.48 19.14 23.37
C SER A 286 -9.62 18.58 22.50
N ALA A 287 -9.69 18.97 21.22
CA ALA A 287 -10.70 18.46 20.30
C ALA A 287 -10.41 16.98 19.96
N PRO A 288 -11.43 16.13 19.83
CA PRO A 288 -11.21 14.77 19.34
C PRO A 288 -10.61 14.81 17.92
N LEU A 289 -9.75 13.86 17.61
CA LEU A 289 -9.32 13.65 16.22
C LEU A 289 -10.54 13.36 15.34
N PRO A 290 -10.57 13.84 14.08
CA PRO A 290 -11.58 13.43 13.12
C PRO A 290 -11.60 11.91 13.03
N GLU A 291 -12.76 11.29 13.21
CA GLU A 291 -12.88 9.84 13.08
C GLU A 291 -12.66 9.46 11.62
N PRO A 292 -11.57 8.74 11.30
CA PRO A 292 -11.36 8.26 9.95
C PRO A 292 -12.43 7.21 9.63
N PRO A 293 -12.90 7.12 8.37
CA PRO A 293 -13.91 6.13 7.99
C PRO A 293 -13.48 4.73 8.45
N GLU A 294 -14.39 4.03 9.14
CA GLU A 294 -14.07 2.70 9.68
C GLU A 294 -13.93 1.66 8.58
N GLU A 295 -14.69 1.80 7.48
CA GLU A 295 -14.72 0.85 6.38
C GLU A 295 -14.94 1.55 5.04
N SER A 296 -14.17 1.13 4.03
CA SER A 296 -14.40 1.52 2.64
C SER A 296 -15.61 0.74 2.09
N PRO A 297 -16.71 1.37 1.61
CA PRO A 297 -17.86 0.67 0.99
C PRO A 297 -17.44 -0.23 -0.19
N ALA A 298 -16.26 0.05 -0.74
CA ALA A 298 -15.52 -0.74 -1.71
C ALA A 298 -15.20 -2.20 -1.31
N VAL A 299 -15.03 -2.48 -0.02
CA VAL A 299 -14.73 -3.83 0.49
C VAL A 299 -16.02 -4.65 0.58
N GLU A 300 -17.16 -4.01 0.83
CA GLU A 300 -18.48 -4.66 0.81
C GLU A 300 -18.99 -4.98 -0.60
N GLU A 301 -18.69 -4.14 -1.60
CA GLU A 301 -19.14 -4.36 -2.98
C GLU A 301 -18.42 -5.51 -3.72
N SER A 302 -17.53 -6.25 -3.06
CA SER A 302 -17.01 -7.50 -3.62
C SER A 302 -18.17 -8.49 -3.80
N ARG A 303 -18.71 -8.57 -5.03
CA ARG A 303 -19.72 -9.58 -5.43
C ARG A 303 -19.33 -11.00 -4.98
N VAL A 304 -18.02 -11.28 -4.89
CA VAL A 304 -17.46 -12.55 -4.40
C VAL A 304 -17.63 -12.72 -2.88
N ALA A 305 -17.38 -11.68 -2.08
CA ALA A 305 -17.57 -11.72 -0.63
C ALA A 305 -19.07 -11.80 -0.26
N THR A 306 -19.93 -11.07 -0.98
CA THR A 306 -21.38 -11.12 -0.82
C THR A 306 -21.95 -12.48 -1.22
N ALA A 307 -21.43 -13.10 -2.29
CA ALA A 307 -21.79 -14.45 -2.69
C ALA A 307 -21.37 -15.52 -1.66
N LEU A 308 -20.14 -15.42 -1.13
CA LEU A 308 -19.64 -16.33 -0.08
C LEU A 308 -20.41 -16.20 1.24
N ARG A 309 -20.78 -14.98 1.66
CA ARG A 309 -21.61 -14.77 2.87
C ARG A 309 -23.04 -15.29 2.69
N ARG A 310 -23.63 -15.18 1.50
CA ARG A 310 -24.95 -15.79 1.20
C ARG A 310 -24.91 -17.32 1.27
N LEU A 311 -23.83 -17.93 0.77
CA LEU A 311 -23.62 -19.38 0.84
C LEU A 311 -23.44 -19.88 2.29
N LEU A 312 -22.70 -19.13 3.12
CA LEU A 312 -22.43 -19.51 4.51
C LEU A 312 -23.61 -19.25 5.47
N LYS A 313 -24.58 -18.41 5.10
CA LYS A 313 -25.82 -18.19 5.87
C LYS A 313 -26.95 -19.18 5.53
N GLN A 314 -26.73 -20.09 4.59
CA GLN A 314 -27.68 -21.12 4.16
C GLN A 314 -27.32 -22.54 4.67
N VAL A 315 -26.35 -22.64 5.58
CA VAL A 315 -25.94 -23.90 6.24
C VAL A 315 -26.22 -23.80 7.73
#